data_AF-A0A1S2UYA7-F1
#
_entry.id   AF-A0A1S2UYA7-F1
#
_cell.length_a   1.000
_cell.length_b   1.000
_cell.length_c   1.000
_cell.angle_alpha   90.00
_cell.angle_beta   90.00
_cell.angle_gamma   90.00
#
_symmetry.space_group_name_H-M   'P 1'
#
loop_
_entity.id
_entity.type
_entity.pdbx_description
1 polymer ?
#
loop_
_entity_poly.entity_id
_entity_poly.type
_entity_poly.pdbx_seq_one_letter_code
_entity_poly.pdbx_strand_id
1 'polypeptide(L)'
;MNDTLLVTVLLKHDQSKNLEDIQRHMKQQDWWERFPPQGIELVSWTVAMGLGQIVTLRLAPSLLPTLNVELERSAWGVFSTEVFPTYDFIPVRETIRERVRNGGQ
;
A
#
# COMPACT_ATOMS: atom_id res chain seq x y z
N MET A 1 7.59 -20.96 -9.33
CA MET A 1 6.97 -20.00 -8.40
C MET A 1 7.08 -18.65 -9.06
N ASN A 2 5.99 -17.89 -9.18
CA ASN A 2 6.13 -16.50 -9.64
C ASN A 2 6.66 -15.70 -8.46
N ASP A 3 7.82 -15.08 -8.63
CA ASP A 3 8.37 -14.20 -7.61
C ASP A 3 7.43 -13.01 -7.42
N THR A 4 7.05 -12.74 -6.17
CA THR A 4 6.20 -11.62 -5.79
C THR A 4 6.89 -10.76 -4.76
N LEU A 5 6.63 -9.47 -4.80
CA LEU A 5 7.01 -8.51 -3.76
C LEU A 5 5.79 -8.04 -2.99
N LEU A 6 6.02 -7.59 -1.76
CA LEU A 6 5.07 -6.78 -1.02
C LEU A 6 5.39 -5.30 -1.23
N VAL A 7 4.35 -4.48 -1.36
CA VAL A 7 4.44 -3.02 -1.44
C VAL A 7 3.47 -2.42 -0.46
N THR A 8 3.93 -1.48 0.36
CA THR A 8 3.07 -0.67 1.22
C THR A 8 2.94 0.72 0.63
N VAL A 9 1.70 1.14 0.40
CA VAL A 9 1.32 2.48 -0.06
C VAL A 9 0.69 3.22 1.12
N LEU A 10 1.23 4.39 1.45
CA LEU A 10 0.61 5.35 2.35
C LEU A 10 -0.15 6.39 1.52
N LEU A 11 -1.46 6.42 1.67
CA LEU A 11 -2.36 7.40 1.08
C LEU A 11 -2.69 8.45 2.15
N LYS A 12 -1.90 9.52 2.21
CA LYS A 12 -2.08 10.62 3.17
C LYS A 12 -3.16 11.57 2.67
N HIS A 13 -4.22 11.75 3.45
CA HIS A 13 -5.33 12.61 3.07
C HIS A 13 -4.90 14.07 2.86
N ASP A 14 -5.40 14.71 1.80
CA ASP A 14 -5.33 16.16 1.65
C ASP A 14 -6.32 16.83 2.62
N GLN A 15 -5.79 17.36 3.72
CA GLN A 15 -6.58 18.03 4.76
C GLN A 15 -7.12 19.41 4.34
N SER A 16 -6.77 19.91 3.15
CA SER A 16 -7.43 21.09 2.57
C SER A 16 -8.83 20.77 2.02
N LYS A 17 -9.18 19.47 1.90
CA LYS A 17 -10.47 18.99 1.40
C LYS A 17 -11.29 18.37 2.51
N ASN A 18 -12.61 18.54 2.43
CA ASN A 18 -13.54 17.80 3.28
C ASN A 18 -13.81 16.40 2.69
N LEU A 19 -14.55 15.57 3.43
CA LEU A 19 -14.88 14.21 2.99
C LEU A 19 -15.69 14.17 1.70
N GLU A 20 -16.61 15.11 1.49
CA GLU A 20 -17.46 15.16 0.29
C GLU A 20 -16.61 15.46 -0.95
N ASP A 21 -15.68 16.41 -0.86
CA ASP A 21 -14.76 16.76 -1.94
C ASP A 21 -13.85 15.59 -2.30
N ILE A 22 -13.33 14.88 -1.29
CA ILE A 22 -12.53 13.67 -1.49
C ILE A 22 -13.36 12.60 -2.22
N GLN A 23 -14.57 12.29 -1.74
CA GLN A 23 -15.42 11.27 -2.35
C GLN A 23 -15.82 11.62 -3.79
N ARG A 24 -16.12 12.90 -4.05
CA ARG A 24 -16.46 13.39 -5.39
C ARG A 24 -15.30 13.19 -6.36
N HIS A 25 -14.09 13.55 -5.95
CA HIS A 25 -12.90 13.39 -6.78
C HIS A 25 -12.57 11.90 -7.00
N MET A 26 -12.60 11.07 -5.95
CA MET A 26 -12.38 9.63 -6.07
C MET A 26 -13.38 8.97 -7.03
N LYS A 27 -14.65 9.40 -7.00
CA LYS A 27 -15.67 8.95 -7.95
C LYS A 27 -15.37 9.40 -9.39
N GLN A 28 -14.93 10.64 -9.58
CA GLN A 28 -14.58 11.16 -10.92
C GLN A 28 -13.39 10.41 -11.55
N GLN A 29 -12.50 9.86 -10.73
CA GLN A 29 -11.34 9.09 -11.21
C GLN A 29 -11.57 7.58 -11.25
N ASP A 30 -12.80 7.11 -10.99
CA ASP A 30 -13.15 5.68 -10.89
C ASP A 30 -12.23 4.90 -9.94
N TRP A 31 -11.74 5.54 -8.87
CA TRP A 31 -10.74 4.97 -7.95
C TRP A 31 -11.15 3.59 -7.41
N TRP A 32 -12.40 3.45 -6.99
CA TRP A 32 -12.90 2.22 -6.36
C TRP A 32 -13.01 1.04 -7.32
N GLU A 33 -13.09 1.28 -8.62
CA GLU A 33 -13.15 0.23 -9.65
C GLU A 33 -11.76 -0.09 -10.22
N ARG A 34 -10.86 0.89 -10.22
CA ARG A 34 -9.54 0.77 -10.85
C ARG A 34 -8.43 0.32 -9.91
N PHE A 35 -8.59 0.56 -8.61
CA PHE A 35 -7.58 0.22 -7.62
C PHE A 35 -8.00 -0.99 -6.74
N PRO A 36 -7.11 -1.98 -6.55
CA PRO A 36 -5.80 -2.11 -7.19
C PRO A 36 -5.91 -2.55 -8.67
N PRO A 37 -4.90 -2.26 -9.51
CA PRO A 37 -4.84 -2.77 -10.88
C PRO A 37 -4.95 -4.29 -10.97
N GLN A 38 -5.44 -4.77 -12.12
CA GLN A 38 -5.53 -6.21 -12.40
C GLN A 38 -4.19 -6.93 -12.17
N GLY A 39 -4.24 -8.08 -11.51
CA GLY A 39 -3.07 -8.91 -11.21
C GLY A 39 -2.29 -8.48 -9.96
N ILE A 40 -2.74 -7.42 -9.27
CA ILE A 40 -2.22 -7.01 -7.97
C ILE A 40 -3.20 -7.46 -6.88
N GLU A 41 -2.69 -8.18 -5.89
CA GLU A 41 -3.45 -8.65 -4.74
C GLU A 41 -3.47 -7.58 -3.65
N LEU A 42 -4.66 -7.27 -3.11
CA LEU A 42 -4.82 -6.45 -1.91
C LEU A 42 -4.64 -7.34 -0.66
N VAL A 43 -3.53 -7.16 0.06
CA VAL A 43 -3.20 -7.94 1.26
C VAL A 43 -3.86 -7.34 2.50
N SER A 44 -3.82 -6.01 2.64
CA SER A 44 -4.45 -5.30 3.76
C SER A 44 -4.76 -3.85 3.40
N TRP A 45 -5.82 -3.29 3.97
CA TRP A 45 -6.14 -1.86 3.89
C TRP A 45 -6.59 -1.35 5.25
N THR A 46 -5.81 -0.46 5.85
CA THR A 46 -6.07 0.07 7.20
C THR A 46 -6.11 1.59 7.18
N VAL A 47 -7.09 2.20 7.83
CA VAL A 47 -7.09 3.65 8.07
C VAL A 47 -6.44 3.92 9.43
N ALA A 48 -5.24 4.51 9.41
CA ALA A 48 -4.56 4.99 10.60
C ALA A 48 -4.83 6.48 10.77
N MET A 49 -5.75 6.83 11.68
CA MET A 49 -6.16 8.23 11.91
C MET A 49 -4.94 9.13 12.18
N GLY A 50 -4.86 10.26 11.47
CA GLY A 50 -3.73 11.19 11.54
C GLY A 50 -2.53 10.83 10.66
N LEU A 51 -2.40 9.57 10.21
CA LEU A 51 -1.38 9.15 9.25
C LEU A 51 -1.93 9.07 7.82
N GLY A 52 -3.09 8.45 7.64
CA GLY A 52 -3.69 8.19 6.33
C GLY A 52 -4.12 6.74 6.18
N GLN A 53 -4.35 6.32 4.94
CA GLN A 53 -4.66 4.92 4.63
C GLN A 53 -3.37 4.17 4.31
N ILE A 54 -3.22 2.99 4.89
CA ILE A 54 -2.08 2.11 4.73
C ILE A 54 -2.57 0.90 3.94
N VAL A 55 -2.10 0.78 2.71
CA VAL A 55 -2.46 -0.31 1.80
C VAL A 55 -1.25 -1.20 1.59
N THR A 56 -1.38 -2.49 1.85
CA THR A 56 -0.35 -3.47 1.50
C THR A 56 -0.82 -4.28 0.31
N LEU A 57 0.02 -4.36 -0.71
CA LEU A 57 -0.23 -5.02 -1.98
C LEU A 57 0.80 -6.13 -2.21
N ARG A 58 0.40 -7.20 -2.89
CA ARG A 58 1.31 -8.21 -3.41
C ARG A 58 1.21 -8.26 -4.93
N LEU A 59 2.35 -8.26 -5.60
CA LEU A 59 2.40 -8.21 -7.06
C LEU A 59 3.69 -8.81 -7.61
N ALA A 60 3.67 -9.18 -8.88
CA ALA A 60 4.89 -9.48 -9.64
C ALA A 60 5.68 -8.17 -9.87
N PRO A 61 7.03 -8.21 -9.90
CA PRO A 61 7.87 -7.03 -10.17
C PRO A 61 7.51 -6.26 -11.42
N SER A 62 7.06 -6.96 -12.47
CA SER A 62 6.64 -6.37 -13.74
C SER A 62 5.42 -5.45 -13.64
N LEU A 63 4.63 -5.53 -12.56
CA LEU A 63 3.42 -4.72 -12.36
C LEU A 63 3.69 -3.42 -11.59
N LEU A 64 4.92 -3.18 -11.12
CA LEU A 64 5.28 -1.94 -10.41
C LEU A 64 4.96 -0.66 -11.23
N PRO A 65 5.29 -0.57 -12.53
CA PRO A 65 4.93 0.60 -13.33
C PRO A 65 3.42 0.79 -13.45
N THR A 66 2.66 -0.31 -13.58
CA THR A 66 1.20 -0.28 -13.63
C THR A 66 0.60 0.25 -12.34
N LEU A 67 1.13 -0.18 -11.18
CA LEU A 67 0.74 0.36 -9.87
C LEU A 67 1.01 1.86 -9.78
N ASN A 68 2.22 2.30 -10.17
CA ASN A 68 2.57 3.72 -10.13
C ASN A 68 1.58 4.53 -10.96
N VAL A 69 1.41 4.19 -12.24
CA VAL A 69 0.51 4.92 -13.16
C VAL A 69 -0.92 4.97 -12.64
N GLU A 70 -1.42 3.91 -12.00
CA GLU A 70 -2.76 3.96 -11.43
C GLU A 70 -2.84 4.93 -10.25
N LEU A 71 -1.86 4.94 -9.34
CA LEU A 71 -1.80 5.94 -8.27
C LEU A 71 -1.75 7.38 -8.83
N GLU A 72 -0.96 7.62 -9.89
CA GLU A 72 -0.89 8.94 -10.54
C GLU A 72 -2.22 9.36 -11.14
N ARG A 73 -2.95 8.41 -11.74
CA ARG A 73 -4.21 8.68 -12.42
C ARG A 73 -5.37 8.88 -11.46
N SER A 74 -5.47 8.08 -10.40
CA SER A 74 -6.69 8.00 -9.59
C SER A 74 -6.55 8.35 -8.12
N ALA A 75 -5.33 8.34 -7.54
CA ALA A 75 -5.11 8.75 -6.15
C ALA A 75 -4.67 10.22 -6.01
N TRP A 76 -3.89 10.74 -6.96
CA TRP A 76 -3.38 12.10 -6.87
C TRP A 76 -4.49 13.15 -6.91
N GLY A 77 -4.32 14.20 -6.10
CA GLY A 77 -5.30 15.25 -5.90
C GLY A 77 -6.22 15.07 -4.69
N VAL A 78 -6.37 13.84 -4.17
CA VAL A 78 -7.01 13.57 -2.86
C VAL A 78 -6.06 12.97 -1.84
N PHE A 79 -4.98 12.35 -2.31
CA PHE A 79 -3.91 11.82 -1.49
C PHE A 79 -2.55 12.34 -1.92
N SER A 80 -1.67 12.54 -0.92
CA SER A 80 -0.23 12.43 -1.13
C SER A 80 0.16 10.96 -0.94
N THR A 81 0.89 10.40 -1.90
CA THR A 81 1.20 8.96 -1.95
C THR A 81 2.67 8.71 -1.64
N GLU A 82 2.95 7.83 -0.67
CA GLU A 82 4.30 7.28 -0.45
C GLU A 82 4.28 5.78 -0.69
N VAL A 83 5.24 5.26 -1.47
CA VAL A 83 5.26 3.86 -1.92
C VAL A 83 6.56 3.20 -1.50
N PHE A 84 6.46 2.09 -0.77
CA PHE A 84 7.61 1.38 -0.21
C PHE A 84 7.56 -0.10 -0.60
N PRO A 85 8.64 -0.69 -1.15
CA PRO A 85 8.78 -2.13 -1.13
C PRO A 85 8.89 -2.59 0.33
N THR A 86 8.13 -3.62 0.70
CA THR A 86 8.07 -4.15 2.07
C THR A 86 8.20 -5.66 2.10
N TYR A 87 8.35 -6.23 3.29
CA TYR A 87 8.36 -7.67 3.52
C TYR A 87 7.80 -7.96 4.92
N ASP A 88 7.27 -9.17 5.12
CA ASP A 88 6.81 -9.59 6.45
C ASP A 88 8.03 -9.88 7.34
N PHE A 89 8.16 -9.09 8.39
CA PHE A 89 9.26 -9.22 9.35
C PHE A 89 9.00 -10.30 10.41
N ILE A 90 7.77 -10.80 10.55
CA ILE A 90 7.43 -11.79 11.59
C ILE A 90 8.30 -13.05 11.51
N PRO A 91 8.51 -13.69 10.34
CA PRO A 91 9.37 -14.88 10.24
C PRO A 91 10.83 -14.58 10.63
N VAL A 92 11.34 -13.41 10.24
CA VAL A 92 12.69 -12.96 10.60
C VAL A 92 12.78 -12.74 12.11
N ARG A 93 11.79 -12.09 12.70
CA ARG A 93 11.69 -11.86 14.14
C ARG A 93 11.67 -13.18 14.91
N GLU A 94 10.88 -14.17 14.51
CA GLU A 94 10.85 -15.47 15.20
C GLU A 94 12.21 -16.18 15.12
N THR A 95 12.87 -16.15 13.95
CA THR A 95 14.23 -16.69 13.79
C THR A 95 15.23 -16.01 14.73
N ILE A 96 15.17 -14.67 14.84
CA ILE A 96 16.01 -13.92 15.78
C ILE A 96 15.69 -14.30 17.23
N ARG A 97 14.40 -14.41 17.59
CA ARG A 97 13.97 -14.80 18.94
C ARG A 97 14.51 -16.16 19.34
N GLU A 98 14.50 -17.14 18.44
CA GLU A 98 15.05 -18.48 18.68
C GLU A 98 16.57 -18.44 18.84
N ARG A 99 17.28 -17.72 17.97
CA ARG A 99 18.74 -17.56 18.07
C ARG A 99 19.16 -16.95 19.41
N VAL A 100 18.48 -15.88 19.83
CA VAL A 100 18.76 -15.20 21.11
C VAL A 100 18.48 -16.12 22.30
N ARG A 101 17.39 -16.90 22.26
CA ARG A 101 17.08 -17.91 23.30
C ARG A 101 18.17 -18.98 23.44
N ASN A 102 18.88 -19.29 22.35
CA ASN A 102 19.96 -20.26 22.32
C ASN A 102 21.34 -19.65 22.63
N GLY A 103 21.40 -18.42 23.16
CA GLY A 103 22.63 -17.75 23.59
C GLY A 103 23.41 -17.06 22.47
N GLY A 104 22.84 -16.93 21.27
CA GLY A 104 23.39 -16.11 20.19
C GLY A 104 23.06 -14.62 20.35
N GLN A 105 23.76 -13.77 19.58
CA GLN A 105 23.38 -12.36 19.36
C GLN A 105 22.32 -12.24 18.28
#